data_AF-A0A535GMH7-F1
#
_entry.id   AF-A0A535GMH7-F1
#
_cell.length_a   1.000
_cell.length_b   1.000
_cell.length_c   1.000
_cell.angle_alpha   90.00
_cell.angle_beta   90.00
_cell.angle_gamma   90.00
#
_symmetry.space_group_name_H-M   'P 1'
#
loop_
_entity.id
_entity.type
_entity.pdbx_description
1 polymer ?
#
loop_
_entity_poly.entity_id
_entity_poly.type
_entity_poly.pdbx_seq_one_letter_code
_entity_poly.pdbx_strand_id
1 'polypeptide(L)'
;HLKSPDFLDIQNYSLITFKSTRVEPESHDHAKVIGDLTIRGVTREVVLDTELTGRGKMPMPGAPETVGFEARTQINRKDFGLTWNVALETGGLLVGDIIKIELAVEAHKQS
;
A
#
# COMPACT_ATOMS: atom_id res chain seq x y z
N HIS A 1 20.65 4.01 2.45
CA HIS A 1 20.00 5.13 3.14
C HIS A 1 18.56 4.81 3.56
N LEU A 2 17.61 4.48 2.68
CA LEU A 2 16.21 4.22 3.08
C LEU A 2 16.01 3.18 4.21
N LYS A 3 16.88 2.17 4.28
CA LYS A 3 16.85 1.14 5.33
C LYS A 3 17.44 1.60 6.68
N SER A 4 18.15 2.72 6.73
CA SER A 4 18.87 3.16 7.93
C SER A 4 17.92 3.67 9.02
N PRO A 5 18.42 3.84 10.27
CA PRO A 5 17.66 4.41 11.37
C PRO A 5 17.07 5.81 11.09
N ASP A 6 17.69 6.56 10.17
CA ASP A 6 17.24 7.90 9.78
C ASP A 6 15.97 7.89 8.90
N PHE A 7 15.57 6.72 8.40
CA PHE A 7 14.39 6.57 7.56
C PHE A 7 13.52 5.38 8.04
N LEU A 8 13.58 4.21 7.41
CA LEU A 8 12.69 3.08 7.76
C LEU A 8 13.12 2.31 9.01
N ASP A 9 14.39 2.38 9.40
CA ASP A 9 14.92 1.69 10.57
C ASP A 9 14.56 0.19 10.63
N ILE A 10 14.91 -0.55 9.57
CA ILE A 10 14.46 -1.94 9.36
C ILE A 10 14.96 -2.93 10.44
N GLN A 11 15.95 -2.53 11.25
CA GLN A 11 16.44 -3.34 12.36
C GLN A 11 15.43 -3.37 13.52
N ASN A 12 14.75 -2.26 13.77
CA ASN A 12 13.72 -2.15 14.79
C ASN A 12 12.30 -2.37 14.23
N TYR A 13 12.09 -2.04 12.95
CA TYR A 13 10.78 -2.13 12.27
C TYR A 13 10.92 -2.88 10.95
N SER A 14 10.93 -4.20 11.02
CA SER A 14 11.17 -5.07 9.86
C SER A 14 9.98 -5.19 8.89
N LEU A 15 8.78 -4.78 9.32
CA LEU A 15 7.55 -4.93 8.56
C LEU A 15 6.84 -3.58 8.38
N ILE A 16 6.31 -3.40 7.17
CA ILE A 16 5.18 -2.50 6.91
C ILE A 16 3.96 -3.41 6.81
N THR A 17 2.93 -3.13 7.59
CA THR A 17 1.70 -3.94 7.61
C THR A 17 0.50 -3.11 7.23
N PHE A 18 -0.41 -3.72 6.48
CA PHE A 18 -1.73 -3.19 6.23
C PHE A 18 -2.74 -4.23 6.71
N LYS A 19 -3.71 -3.81 7.53
CA LYS A 19 -4.80 -4.66 8.01
C LYS A 19 -6.14 -4.02 7.65
N SER A 20 -6.87 -4.62 6.72
CA SER A 20 -8.22 -4.14 6.38
C SER A 20 -9.15 -4.23 7.59
N THR A 21 -9.96 -3.19 7.78
CA THR A 21 -10.98 -3.07 8.82
C THR A 21 -12.39 -3.10 8.23
N ARG A 22 -12.58 -2.54 7.02
CA ARG A 22 -13.83 -2.58 6.26
C ARG A 22 -13.58 -2.48 4.76
N VAL A 23 -14.54 -2.96 3.98
CA VAL A 23 -14.59 -2.80 2.53
C VAL A 23 -15.92 -2.16 2.16
N GLU A 24 -15.88 -1.10 1.38
CA GLU A 24 -17.03 -0.33 0.91
C GLU A 24 -17.12 -0.44 -0.62
N PRO A 25 -18.00 -1.31 -1.16
CA PRO A 25 -18.23 -1.39 -2.59
C PRO A 25 -18.78 -0.08 -3.14
N GLU A 26 -18.24 0.40 -4.25
CA GLU A 26 -18.71 1.61 -4.93
C GLU A 26 -19.40 1.29 -6.27
N SER A 27 -18.94 0.26 -6.98
CA SER A 27 -19.54 -0.25 -8.21
C SER A 27 -19.36 -1.77 -8.33
N HIS A 28 -19.62 -2.32 -9.51
CA HIS A 28 -19.38 -3.73 -9.82
C HIS A 28 -17.88 -4.10 -9.71
N ASP A 29 -17.00 -3.19 -10.07
CA ASP A 29 -15.55 -3.36 -10.21
C ASP A 29 -14.72 -2.47 -9.29
N HIS A 30 -15.32 -1.50 -8.60
CA HIS A 30 -14.62 -0.61 -7.68
C HIS A 30 -15.08 -0.75 -6.23
N ALA A 31 -14.12 -0.66 -5.31
CA ALA A 31 -14.37 -0.60 -3.87
C ALA A 31 -13.31 0.23 -3.16
N LYS A 32 -13.68 0.81 -2.02
CA LYS A 32 -12.75 1.35 -1.04
C LYS A 32 -12.42 0.28 -0.03
N VAL A 33 -11.14 -0.07 0.08
CA VAL A 33 -10.63 -0.95 1.13
C VAL A 33 -9.98 -0.08 2.20
N ILE A 34 -10.63 0.00 3.35
CA ILE A 34 -10.12 0.79 4.47
C ILE A 34 -9.38 -0.13 5.43
N GLY A 35 -8.27 0.35 5.96
CA GLY A 35 -7.48 -0.40 6.91
C GLY A 35 -6.39 0.38 7.59
N ASP A 36 -5.78 -0.27 8.57
CA ASP A 36 -4.70 0.26 9.37
C ASP A 36 -3.36 -0.02 8.67
N LEU A 37 -2.70 1.03 8.19
CA LEU A 37 -1.33 0.99 7.70
C LEU A 37 -0.37 1.30 8.85
N THR A 38 0.59 0.42 9.08
CA THR A 38 1.66 0.63 10.07
C THR A 38 3.00 0.74 9.38
N ILE A 39 3.68 1.87 9.60
CA ILE A 39 5.05 2.12 9.12
C ILE A 39 5.86 2.63 10.31
N ARG A 40 7.01 2.00 10.58
CA ARG A 40 7.92 2.39 11.68
C ARG A 40 7.22 2.48 13.05
N GLY A 41 6.31 1.54 13.32
CA GLY A 41 5.54 1.48 14.58
C GLY A 41 4.42 2.52 14.72
N VAL A 42 4.23 3.40 13.74
CA VAL A 42 3.12 4.35 13.70
C VAL A 42 1.99 3.79 12.83
N THR A 43 0.79 3.69 13.39
CA THR A 43 -0.40 3.19 12.69
C THR A 43 -1.34 4.33 12.33
N ARG A 44 -1.84 4.33 11.10
CA ARG A 44 -2.84 5.27 10.58
C ARG A 44 -3.88 4.53 9.74
N GLU A 45 -5.14 4.94 9.85
CA GLU A 45 -6.17 4.50 8.89
C GLU A 45 -5.88 5.10 7.52
N VAL A 46 -5.88 4.26 6.48
CA VAL A 46 -5.76 4.66 5.09
C VAL A 46 -6.86 4.00 4.26
N VAL A 47 -7.22 4.65 3.15
CA VAL A 47 -8.18 4.13 2.18
C VAL A 47 -7.42 3.74 0.92
N LEU A 48 -7.61 2.50 0.47
CA LEU A 48 -7.14 2.01 -0.81
C LEU A 48 -8.31 2.07 -1.81
N ASP A 49 -8.19 2.90 -2.84
CA ASP A 49 -9.10 2.88 -3.98
C ASP A 49 -8.75 1.67 -4.83
N THR A 50 -9.64 0.68 -4.87
CA THR A 50 -9.38 -0.65 -5.42
C THR A 50 -10.26 -0.95 -6.62
N GLU A 51 -9.68 -1.51 -7.67
CA GLU A 51 -10.32 -1.94 -8.91
C GLU A 51 -10.11 -3.44 -9.13
N LEU A 52 -11.18 -4.15 -9.50
CA LEU A 52 -11.16 -5.51 -9.99
C LEU A 52 -10.73 -5.50 -11.46
N THR A 53 -9.52 -5.96 -11.75
CA THR A 53 -8.98 -5.97 -13.12
C THR A 53 -9.37 -7.22 -13.91
N GLY A 54 -9.77 -8.29 -13.22
CA GLY A 54 -10.25 -9.50 -13.88
C GLY A 54 -10.53 -10.63 -12.91
N ARG A 55 -11.41 -11.55 -13.31
CA ARG A 55 -11.66 -12.82 -12.62
C ARG A 55 -11.87 -13.93 -13.62
N GLY A 56 -11.34 -15.12 -13.38
CA GLY A 56 -11.53 -16.24 -14.28
C GLY A 56 -10.84 -17.51 -13.84
N LYS A 57 -11.19 -18.60 -14.52
CA LYS A 57 -10.52 -19.90 -14.37
C LYS A 57 -9.74 -20.18 -15.65
N MET A 58 -8.48 -20.58 -15.52
CA MET A 58 -7.70 -20.99 -16.69
C MET A 58 -8.29 -22.28 -17.30
N PRO A 59 -8.21 -22.45 -18.64
CA PRO A 59 -8.80 -23.60 -19.34
C PRO A 59 -8.12 -24.94 -19.04
N MET A 60 -7.01 -24.96 -18.30
CA MET A 60 -6.32 -26.18 -17.90
C MET A 60 -7.08 -26.95 -16.80
N PRO A 61 -7.23 -28.28 -16.93
CA PRO A 61 -7.79 -29.11 -15.87
C PRO A 61 -7.04 -28.91 -14.55
N GLY A 62 -7.78 -28.63 -13.47
CA GLY A 62 -7.21 -28.41 -12.14
C GLY A 62 -6.67 -27.00 -11.86
N ALA A 63 -6.73 -26.06 -12.82
CA ALA A 63 -6.31 -24.68 -12.54
C ALA A 63 -7.23 -24.02 -11.50
N PRO A 64 -6.67 -23.28 -10.52
CA PRO A 64 -7.47 -22.54 -9.57
C PRO A 64 -8.20 -21.38 -10.26
N GLU A 65 -9.28 -20.92 -9.63
CA GLU A 65 -9.88 -19.64 -9.98
C GLU A 65 -8.93 -18.52 -9.55
N THR A 66 -8.68 -17.57 -10.45
CA THR A 66 -7.77 -16.45 -10.24
C THR A 66 -8.56 -15.14 -10.30
N VAL A 67 -8.17 -14.19 -9.45
CA VAL A 67 -8.70 -12.82 -9.43
C VAL A 67 -7.56 -11.81 -9.37
N GLY A 68 -7.70 -10.72 -10.10
CA GLY A 68 -6.76 -9.61 -10.17
C GLY A 68 -7.34 -8.32 -9.58
N PHE A 69 -6.53 -7.59 -8.82
CA PHE A 69 -6.88 -6.28 -8.29
C PHE A 69 -5.75 -5.27 -8.49
N GLU A 70 -6.12 -4.02 -8.74
CA GLU A 70 -5.25 -2.86 -8.58
C GLU A 70 -5.75 -2.02 -7.41
N ALA A 71 -4.86 -1.56 -6.55
CA ALA A 71 -5.23 -0.70 -5.42
C ALA A 71 -4.27 0.47 -5.29
N ARG A 72 -4.80 1.67 -5.02
CA ARG A 72 -4.01 2.91 -4.96
C ARG A 72 -4.33 3.71 -3.72
N THR A 73 -3.33 4.39 -3.17
CA THR A 73 -3.51 5.41 -2.13
C THR A 73 -2.37 6.43 -2.14
N GLN A 74 -2.56 7.52 -1.40
CA GLN A 74 -1.52 8.52 -1.14
C GLN A 74 -1.44 8.78 0.34
N ILE A 75 -0.21 8.80 0.87
CA ILE A 75 0.05 9.10 2.28
C ILE A 75 1.06 10.24 2.40
N ASN A 76 1.02 10.98 3.51
CA ASN A 76 2.09 11.88 3.88
C ASN A 76 3.09 11.14 4.78
N ARG A 77 4.35 11.02 4.36
CA ARG A 77 5.39 10.30 5.10
C ARG A 77 5.64 10.87 6.51
N LYS A 78 5.38 12.17 6.70
CA LYS A 78 5.56 12.83 8.00
C LYS A 78 4.56 12.32 9.04
N ASP A 79 3.38 11.85 8.62
CA ASP A 79 2.35 11.28 9.52
C ASP A 79 2.80 9.98 10.19
N PHE A 80 3.82 9.33 9.61
CA PHE A 80 4.48 8.11 10.09
C PHE A 80 5.86 8.38 10.73
N GLY A 81 6.18 9.65 11.02
CA GLY A 81 7.45 10.03 11.64
C GLY A 81 8.67 9.93 10.72
N LEU A 82 8.48 9.78 9.40
CA LEU A 82 9.55 9.82 8.42
C LEU A 82 9.79 11.28 8.03
N THR A 83 10.57 12.03 8.83
CA THR A 83 10.75 13.49 8.67
C THR A 83 12.08 13.89 8.05
N TRP A 84 13.02 12.96 7.86
CA TRP A 84 14.33 13.25 7.28
C TRP A 84 14.20 13.97 5.93
N ASN A 85 15.03 14.99 5.73
CA ASN A 85 15.11 15.74 4.48
C ASN A 85 16.41 16.53 4.39
N VAL A 86 16.74 16.98 3.18
CA VAL A 86 17.86 17.89 2.91
C VAL A 86 17.30 19.13 2.21
N ALA A 87 17.71 20.31 2.66
CA ALA A 87 17.35 21.56 1.98
C ALA A 87 18.19 21.71 0.70
N LEU A 88 17.55 22.10 -0.40
CA LEU A 88 18.22 22.32 -1.69
C LEU A 88 18.72 23.76 -1.78
N GLU A 89 19.87 23.98 -2.44
CA GLU A 89 20.41 25.31 -2.72
C GLU A 89 19.46 26.17 -3.57
N THR A 90 18.62 25.53 -4.39
CA THR A 90 17.58 26.17 -5.22
C THR A 90 16.30 26.51 -4.45
N GLY A 91 16.27 26.28 -3.13
CA GLY A 91 15.06 26.33 -2.33
C GLY A 91 14.24 25.05 -2.41
N GLY A 92 13.47 24.77 -1.35
CA GLY A 92 12.67 23.55 -1.22
C GLY A 92 13.44 22.39 -0.58
N LEU A 93 12.82 21.20 -0.65
CA LEU A 93 13.27 19.99 0.03
C LEU A 93 13.60 18.88 -0.97
N LEU A 94 14.65 18.10 -0.70
CA LEU A 94 15.11 17.00 -1.57
C LEU A 94 14.08 15.88 -1.73
N VAL A 95 13.33 15.56 -0.66
CA VAL A 95 12.36 14.45 -0.64
C VAL A 95 10.96 14.99 -0.41
N GLY A 96 10.05 14.74 -1.36
CA GLY A 96 8.64 15.10 -1.27
C GLY A 96 7.93 14.44 -0.08
N ASP A 97 6.85 15.05 0.39
CA ASP A 97 6.10 14.56 1.55
C ASP A 97 5.09 13.46 1.18
N ILE A 98 4.54 13.52 -0.03
CA ILE A 98 3.53 12.59 -0.51
C ILE A 98 4.18 11.34 -1.10
N ILE A 99 3.78 10.18 -0.59
CA ILE A 99 4.11 8.87 -1.13
C ILE A 99 2.86 8.31 -1.81
N LYS A 100 2.99 7.97 -3.09
CA LYS A 100 1.99 7.20 -3.83
C LYS A 100 2.26 5.71 -3.62
N ILE A 101 1.23 4.97 -3.26
CA ILE A 101 1.29 3.51 -3.07
C ILE A 101 0.38 2.90 -4.12
N GLU A 102 0.92 1.94 -4.87
CA GLU A 102 0.20 1.20 -5.90
C GLU A 102 0.45 -0.30 -5.68
N LEU A 103 -0.62 -1.08 -5.67
CA LEU A 103 -0.59 -2.53 -5.53
C LEU A 103 -1.20 -3.14 -6.80
N ALA A 104 -0.50 -4.10 -7.38
CA ALA A 104 -1.03 -5.01 -8.38
C ALA A 104 -1.02 -6.41 -7.78
N VAL A 105 -2.20 -6.99 -7.59
CA VAL A 105 -2.40 -8.23 -6.83
C VAL A 105 -3.05 -9.27 -7.74
N GLU A 106 -2.45 -10.46 -7.78
CA GLU A 106 -3.07 -11.67 -8.30
C GLU A 106 -3.29 -12.64 -7.14
N ALA A 107 -4.49 -13.18 -7.01
CA ALA A 107 -4.83 -14.14 -5.97
C ALA A 107 -5.52 -15.37 -6.57
N HIS A 108 -5.15 -16.55 -6.08
CA HIS A 108 -5.78 -17.82 -6.42
C HIS A 108 -6.72 -18.25 -5.30
N LYS A 109 -7.88 -18.80 -5.68
CA LYS A 109 -8.81 -19.42 -4.73
C LYS A 109 -8.13 -20.59 -4.04
N GLN A 110 -8.05 -20.53 -2.71
CA GLN A 110 -7.54 -21.61 -1.89
C GLN A 110 -8.54 -22.78 -1.85
N SER A 111 -8.05 -23.99 -2.10
CA SER A 111 -8.80 -25.26 -2.09
C SER A 111 -9.01 -25.81 -0.68
#